data_AF-A0A2I1FU93-F1
#
_entry.id   AF-A0A2I1FU93-F1
#
_cell.length_a   1.000
_cell.length_b   1.000
_cell.length_c   1.000
_cell.angle_alpha   90.00
_cell.angle_beta   90.00
_cell.angle_gamma   90.00
#
_symmetry.space_group_name_H-M   'P 1'
#
loop_
_entity.id
_entity.type
_entity.pdbx_description
1 polymer ?
#
loop_
_entity_poly.entity_id
_entity_poly.type
_entity_poly.pdbx_seq_one_letter_code
_entity_poly.pdbx_strand_id
1 'polypeptide(L)'
;MKDSTSQLALAVQQPAHAPSTASNEKYRLIDEEIKCLFLRSRFPPGLVFEKLVRKIFPEFETYSSTAKSIIDRCRKSFSDYRYQLRVSIEELVREFQKKLERGGTTTETQVEITNFISCEVAIKRILNRYFSAVDISEISEISMDKLIKFSRECFSIVWEERNETNTKAFKRLDKNTENLEIPSCSGKNFASSLKF
;
A
#
# COMPACT_ATOMS: atom_id res chain seq x y z
N MET A 1 -67.36 -34.18 1.39
CA MET A 1 -66.52 -34.66 2.50
C MET A 1 -65.20 -35.12 1.93
N LYS A 2 -64.15 -34.34 2.22
CA LYS A 2 -62.74 -34.72 2.42
C LYS A 2 -62.18 -35.90 1.59
N ASP A 3 -61.28 -35.58 0.66
CA ASP A 3 -60.09 -36.40 0.47
C ASP A 3 -58.83 -35.54 0.45
N SER A 4 -57.83 -36.01 1.18
CA SER A 4 -56.57 -35.36 1.47
C SER A 4 -55.55 -35.72 0.38
N THR A 5 -54.82 -34.74 -0.12
CA THR A 5 -53.54 -35.01 -0.80
C THR A 5 -52.57 -33.91 -0.43
N SER A 6 -51.68 -34.25 0.51
CA SER A 6 -50.50 -33.47 0.88
C SER A 6 -49.52 -33.46 -0.28
N GLN A 7 -49.25 -32.30 -0.87
CA GLN A 7 -48.05 -32.09 -1.67
C GLN A 7 -47.01 -31.37 -0.81
N LEU A 8 -45.95 -32.11 -0.47
CA LEU A 8 -44.71 -31.58 0.08
C LEU A 8 -44.04 -30.71 -0.98
N ALA A 9 -44.00 -29.40 -0.73
CA ALA A 9 -43.17 -28.47 -1.51
C ALA A 9 -41.70 -28.75 -1.18
N LEU A 10 -40.98 -29.32 -2.16
CA LEU A 10 -39.52 -29.38 -2.14
C LEU A 10 -38.98 -27.95 -2.19
N ALA A 11 -38.48 -27.47 -1.06
CA ALA A 11 -37.69 -26.24 -1.01
C ALA A 11 -36.42 -26.44 -1.86
N VAL A 12 -36.38 -25.79 -3.02
CA VAL A 12 -35.15 -25.63 -3.79
C VAL A 12 -34.25 -24.69 -2.99
N GLN A 13 -33.38 -25.26 -2.16
CA GLN A 13 -32.24 -24.53 -1.60
C GLN A 13 -31.33 -24.15 -2.78
N GLN A 14 -31.31 -22.87 -3.11
CA GLN A 14 -30.29 -22.31 -3.99
C GLN A 14 -28.90 -22.59 -3.38
N PRO A 15 -27.93 -23.10 -4.14
CA PRO A 15 -26.57 -23.23 -3.65
C PRO A 15 -26.02 -21.83 -3.35
N ALA A 16 -25.39 -21.66 -2.19
CA ALA A 16 -24.60 -20.48 -1.90
C ALA A 16 -23.56 -20.31 -3.03
N HIS A 17 -23.64 -19.20 -3.77
CA HIS A 17 -22.74 -18.89 -4.87
C HIS A 17 -21.29 -18.85 -4.35
N ALA A 18 -20.49 -19.85 -4.72
CA ALA A 18 -19.04 -19.75 -4.61
C ALA A 18 -18.59 -18.53 -5.43
N PRO A 19 -17.70 -17.66 -4.90
CA PRO A 19 -17.17 -16.54 -5.67
C PRO A 19 -16.55 -17.06 -6.97
N SER A 20 -16.94 -16.48 -8.11
CA SER A 20 -16.32 -16.84 -9.39
C SER A 20 -14.81 -16.58 -9.34
N THR A 21 -14.03 -17.39 -10.05
CA THR A 21 -12.57 -17.22 -10.17
C THR A 21 -12.18 -15.80 -10.58
N ALA A 22 -12.97 -15.19 -11.48
CA ALA A 22 -12.81 -13.80 -11.92
C ALA A 22 -13.02 -12.78 -10.78
N SER A 23 -13.97 -13.02 -9.88
CA SER A 23 -14.19 -12.16 -8.70
C SER A 23 -12.97 -12.19 -7.78
N ASN A 24 -12.44 -13.40 -7.50
CA ASN A 24 -11.24 -13.57 -6.68
C ASN A 24 -10.00 -12.91 -7.32
N GLU A 25 -9.86 -12.98 -8.64
CA GLU A 25 -8.78 -12.30 -9.36
C GLU A 25 -8.84 -10.77 -9.18
N LYS A 26 -10.03 -10.17 -9.31
CA LYS A 26 -10.18 -8.72 -9.09
C LYS A 26 -9.89 -8.31 -7.64
N TYR A 27 -10.24 -9.14 -6.66
CA TYR A 27 -9.87 -8.89 -5.26
C TYR A 27 -8.36 -8.97 -5.00
N ARG A 28 -7.64 -9.86 -5.70
CA ARG A 28 -6.18 -9.89 -5.66
C ARG A 28 -5.59 -8.66 -6.36
N LEU A 29 -6.18 -8.26 -7.48
CA LEU A 29 -5.74 -7.10 -8.25
C LEU A 29 -5.89 -5.79 -7.47
N ILE A 30 -6.99 -5.60 -6.72
CA ILE A 30 -7.12 -4.42 -5.85
C ILE A 30 -6.05 -4.44 -4.74
N ASP A 31 -5.75 -5.59 -4.14
CA ASP A 31 -4.74 -5.70 -3.08
C ASP A 31 -3.30 -5.46 -3.60
N GLU A 32 -3.05 -5.78 -4.87
CA GLU A 32 -1.82 -5.44 -5.58
C GLU A 32 -1.74 -3.93 -5.86
N GLU A 33 -2.77 -3.39 -6.52
CA GLU A 33 -2.78 -1.99 -6.97
C GLU A 33 -2.79 -0.99 -5.80
N ILE A 34 -3.36 -1.32 -4.65
CA ILE A 34 -3.28 -0.45 -3.46
C ILE A 34 -1.86 -0.38 -2.89
N LYS A 35 -1.03 -1.42 -3.05
CA LYS A 35 0.38 -1.39 -2.66
C LYS A 35 1.19 -0.52 -3.61
N CYS A 36 0.96 -0.66 -4.92
CA CYS A 36 1.55 0.23 -5.93
C CYS A 36 1.14 1.70 -5.69
N LEU A 37 -0.13 1.94 -5.36
CA LEU A 37 -0.62 3.27 -5.01
C LEU A 37 0.07 3.83 -3.76
N PHE A 38 0.30 2.99 -2.75
CA PHE A 38 1.00 3.40 -1.52
C PHE A 38 2.44 3.84 -1.78
N LEU A 39 3.13 3.24 -2.76
CA LEU A 39 4.47 3.70 -3.17
C LEU A 39 4.45 5.09 -3.81
N ARG A 40 3.32 5.48 -4.43
CA ARG A 40 3.12 6.82 -5.01
C ARG A 40 2.69 7.85 -3.96
N SER A 41 1.72 7.53 -3.12
CA SER A 41 1.18 8.44 -2.09
C SER A 41 0.68 7.66 -0.88
N ARG A 42 1.12 8.04 0.32
CA ARG A 42 0.72 7.42 1.59
C ARG A 42 -0.53 8.06 2.19
N PHE A 43 -0.83 9.29 1.77
CA PHE A 43 -1.96 10.11 2.21
C PHE A 43 -2.78 10.62 1.01
N PRO A 44 -3.26 9.74 0.13
CA PRO A 44 -4.00 10.15 -1.05
C PRO A 44 -5.36 10.75 -0.67
N PRO A 45 -5.91 11.69 -1.46
CA PRO A 45 -7.29 12.14 -1.28
C PRO A 45 -8.27 10.96 -1.36
N GLY A 46 -9.37 11.04 -0.60
CA GLY A 46 -10.35 9.95 -0.49
C GLY A 46 -10.91 9.48 -1.84
N LEU A 47 -11.07 10.39 -2.82
CA LEU A 47 -11.60 10.04 -4.14
C LEU A 47 -10.66 9.15 -4.97
N VAL A 48 -9.38 9.07 -4.63
CA VAL A 48 -8.42 8.24 -5.37
C VAL A 48 -8.79 6.76 -5.22
N PHE A 49 -9.26 6.34 -4.04
CA PHE A 49 -9.75 4.99 -3.82
C PHE A 49 -10.99 4.68 -4.66
N GLU A 50 -11.92 5.64 -4.76
CA GLU A 50 -13.11 5.50 -5.61
C GLU A 50 -12.74 5.33 -7.09
N LYS A 51 -11.80 6.15 -7.58
CA LYS A 51 -11.27 6.04 -8.95
C LYS A 51 -10.60 4.69 -9.20
N LEU A 52 -9.81 4.20 -8.24
CA LEU A 52 -9.13 2.91 -8.35
C LEU A 52 -10.14 1.75 -8.42
N VAL A 53 -11.10 1.71 -7.49
CA VAL A 53 -12.14 0.68 -7.46
C VAL A 53 -12.96 0.69 -8.75
N ARG A 54 -13.33 1.87 -9.27
CA ARG A 54 -14.05 1.97 -10.54
C ARG A 54 -13.25 1.47 -11.75
N LYS A 55 -11.91 1.61 -11.75
CA LYS A 55 -11.05 1.07 -12.81
C LYS A 55 -11.00 -0.45 -12.80
N ILE A 56 -10.97 -1.07 -11.62
CA ILE A 56 -10.88 -2.54 -11.46
C ILE A 56 -12.26 -3.21 -11.60
N PHE A 57 -13.30 -2.54 -11.10
CA PHE A 57 -14.69 -3.01 -11.07
C PHE A 57 -15.61 -2.03 -11.81
N PRO A 58 -15.49 -1.90 -13.14
CA PRO A 58 -16.35 -1.00 -13.92
C PRO A 58 -17.83 -1.39 -13.87
N GLU A 59 -18.14 -2.64 -13.51
CA GLU A 59 -19.50 -3.15 -13.39
C GLU A 59 -20.24 -2.68 -12.12
N PHE A 60 -19.54 -2.14 -11.12
CA PHE A 60 -20.20 -1.68 -9.91
C PHE A 60 -20.95 -0.38 -10.16
N GLU A 61 -22.23 -0.39 -9.81
CA GLU A 61 -23.04 0.83 -9.76
C GLU A 61 -22.41 1.87 -8.82
N THR A 62 -22.60 3.14 -9.17
CA THR A 62 -22.15 4.27 -8.35
C THR A 62 -22.79 4.15 -6.96
N TYR A 63 -21.98 4.20 -5.91
CA TYR A 63 -22.41 4.09 -4.50
C TYR A 63 -22.94 2.72 -4.05
N SER A 64 -22.71 1.65 -4.83
CA SER A 64 -23.02 0.28 -4.38
C SER A 64 -22.35 -0.06 -3.04
N SER A 65 -23.03 -0.86 -2.23
CA SER A 65 -22.53 -1.30 -0.91
C SER A 65 -21.20 -2.07 -1.05
N THR A 66 -21.07 -2.89 -2.10
CA THR A 66 -19.84 -3.62 -2.42
C THR A 66 -18.67 -2.69 -2.71
N ALA A 67 -18.86 -1.68 -3.57
CA ALA A 67 -17.82 -0.69 -3.86
C ALA A 67 -17.39 0.06 -2.59
N LYS A 68 -18.36 0.49 -1.77
CA LYS A 68 -18.09 1.15 -0.47
C LYS A 68 -17.25 0.26 0.45
N SER A 69 -17.61 -1.01 0.59
CA SER A 69 -16.88 -1.98 1.41
C SER A 69 -15.43 -2.14 0.95
N ILE A 70 -15.18 -2.23 -0.36
CA ILE A 70 -13.83 -2.33 -0.91
C ILE A 70 -13.04 -1.04 -0.67
N ILE A 71 -13.65 0.12 -0.87
CA ILE A 71 -13.01 1.41 -0.58
C ILE A 71 -12.60 1.50 0.90
N ASP A 72 -13.49 1.10 1.81
CA ASP A 72 -13.19 1.12 3.24
C ASP A 72 -12.08 0.12 3.62
N ARG A 73 -12.05 -1.05 2.95
CA ARG A 73 -10.93 -1.99 3.05
C ARG A 73 -9.62 -1.35 2.60
N CYS A 74 -9.62 -0.64 1.47
CA CYS A 74 -8.43 0.07 0.97
C CYS A 74 -7.95 1.13 1.96
N ARG A 75 -8.87 1.92 2.53
CA ARG A 75 -8.55 2.94 3.57
C ARG A 75 -7.94 2.30 4.81
N LYS A 76 -8.49 1.17 5.26
CA LYS A 76 -7.97 0.41 6.41
C LYS A 76 -6.56 -0.13 6.11
N SER A 77 -6.34 -0.70 4.92
CA SER A 77 -5.02 -1.15 4.48
C SER A 77 -4.02 0.01 4.48
N PHE A 78 -4.40 1.20 4.00
CA PHE A 78 -3.54 2.38 4.04
C PHE A 78 -3.17 2.84 5.45
N SER A 79 -4.10 2.72 6.41
CA SER A 79 -3.78 2.97 7.83
C SER A 79 -2.77 1.98 8.38
N ASP A 80 -2.93 0.68 8.07
CA ASP A 80 -1.93 -0.34 8.44
C ASP A 80 -0.58 -0.07 7.76
N TYR A 81 -0.57 0.20 6.46
CA TYR A 81 0.66 0.45 5.71
C TYR A 81 1.44 1.65 6.26
N ARG A 82 0.77 2.76 6.59
CA ARG A 82 1.44 3.90 7.23
C ARG A 82 2.04 3.53 8.59
N TYR A 83 1.30 2.80 9.41
CA TYR A 83 1.79 2.34 10.71
C TYR A 83 3.04 1.47 10.54
N GLN A 84 3.00 0.54 9.60
CA GLN A 84 4.03 -0.48 9.41
C GLN A 84 5.30 0.11 8.78
N LEU A 85 5.13 1.03 7.82
CA LEU A 85 6.24 1.84 7.32
C LEU A 85 6.95 2.56 8.47
N ARG A 86 6.21 3.20 9.39
CA ARG A 86 6.79 3.89 10.53
C ARG A 86 7.52 2.94 11.47
N VAL A 87 6.92 1.79 11.79
CA VAL A 87 7.56 0.75 12.63
C VAL A 87 8.90 0.31 12.03
N SER A 88 8.94 -0.02 10.74
CA SER A 88 10.19 -0.43 10.07
C SER A 88 11.26 0.66 10.11
N ILE A 89 10.87 1.94 9.97
CA ILE A 89 11.81 3.06 10.07
C ILE A 89 12.30 3.25 11.51
N GLU A 90 11.43 3.17 12.51
CA GLU A 90 11.80 3.28 13.93
C GLU A 90 12.78 2.18 14.36
N GLU A 91 12.58 0.95 13.86
CA GLU A 91 13.51 -0.16 14.09
C GLU A 91 14.90 0.15 13.51
N LEU A 92 14.95 0.66 12.27
CA LEU A 92 16.20 1.06 11.63
C LEU A 92 16.89 2.22 12.37
N VAL A 93 16.14 3.19 12.85
CA VAL A 93 16.66 4.30 13.68
C VAL A 93 17.32 3.75 14.94
N ARG A 94 16.65 2.84 15.67
CA ARG A 94 17.23 2.20 16.88
C ARG A 94 18.49 1.40 16.57
N GLU A 95 18.54 0.71 15.43
CA GLU A 95 19.75 0.01 14.99
C GLU A 95 20.89 0.97 14.67
N PHE A 96 20.59 2.09 14.03
CA PHE A 96 21.58 3.12 13.71
C PHE A 96 22.13 3.80 14.98
N GLN A 97 21.28 4.10 15.96
CA GLN A 97 21.70 4.62 17.28
C GLN A 97 22.72 3.68 17.94
N LYS A 98 22.40 2.38 18.01
CA LYS A 98 23.30 1.36 18.57
C LYS A 98 24.62 1.24 17.81
N LYS A 99 24.61 1.48 16.48
CA LYS A 99 25.82 1.47 15.66
C LYS A 99 26.73 2.65 16.00
N LEU A 100 26.16 3.84 16.18
CA LEU A 100 26.91 5.05 16.56
C LEU A 100 27.54 4.91 17.97
N GLU A 101 26.77 4.40 18.93
CA GLU A 101 27.24 4.13 20.30
C GLU A 101 28.46 3.20 20.33
N ARG A 102 28.46 2.15 19.49
CA ARG A 102 29.57 1.19 19.39
C ARG A 102 30.78 1.74 18.64
N GLY A 103 30.56 2.65 17.69
CA GLY A 103 31.62 3.20 16.84
C GLY A 103 32.33 4.43 17.43
N GLY A 104 31.93 4.91 18.62
CA GLY A 104 32.50 6.10 19.25
C GLY A 104 32.29 7.40 18.46
N THR A 105 31.41 7.38 17.46
CA THR A 105 31.10 8.52 16.58
C THR A 105 29.76 9.11 17.00
N THR A 106 29.74 10.40 17.34
CA THR A 106 28.57 11.11 17.89
C THR A 106 27.85 11.99 16.88
N THR A 107 28.36 12.08 15.65
CA THR A 107 27.84 13.00 14.63
C THR A 107 27.24 12.22 13.47
N GLU A 108 25.95 12.38 13.27
CA GLU A 108 25.25 11.91 12.08
C GLU A 108 25.61 12.82 10.90
N THR A 109 26.14 12.23 9.85
CA THR A 109 26.23 12.91 8.55
C THR A 109 25.21 12.35 7.58
N GLN A 110 24.72 13.19 6.66
CA GLN A 110 23.87 12.74 5.54
C GLN A 110 24.52 11.61 4.72
N VAL A 111 25.87 11.56 4.70
CA VAL A 111 26.64 10.48 4.08
C VAL A 111 26.45 9.15 4.82
N GLU A 112 26.46 9.17 6.15
CA GLU A 112 26.24 7.95 6.95
C GLU A 112 24.81 7.41 6.80
N ILE A 113 23.79 8.28 6.80
CA ILE A 113 22.41 7.88 6.53
C ILE A 113 22.31 7.27 5.13
N THR A 114 22.92 7.91 4.14
CA THR A 114 22.92 7.45 2.74
C THR A 114 23.55 6.06 2.61
N ASN A 115 24.65 5.82 3.33
CA ASN A 115 25.35 4.53 3.35
C ASN A 115 24.57 3.47 4.14
N PHE A 116 23.92 3.85 5.24
CA PHE A 116 23.12 2.95 6.06
C PHE A 116 21.82 2.53 5.37
N ILE A 117 21.11 3.50 4.79
CA ILE A 117 19.92 3.29 3.97
C ILE A 117 20.35 3.12 2.50
N SER A 118 20.99 1.98 2.25
CA SER A 118 21.33 1.52 0.91
C SER A 118 20.07 1.15 0.10
N CYS A 119 20.24 0.94 -1.21
CA CYS A 119 19.17 0.44 -2.08
C CYS A 119 18.55 -0.86 -1.52
N GLU A 120 19.40 -1.79 -1.08
CA GLU A 120 18.95 -3.06 -0.49
C GLU A 120 18.13 -2.85 0.79
N VAL A 121 18.59 -1.97 1.69
CA VAL A 121 17.85 -1.67 2.94
C VAL A 121 16.51 -1.01 2.64
N ALA A 122 16.50 -0.04 1.73
CA ALA A 122 15.26 0.63 1.30
C ALA A 122 14.24 -0.39 0.75
N ILE A 123 14.65 -1.28 -0.15
CA ILE A 123 13.74 -2.24 -0.77
C ILE A 123 13.36 -3.35 0.20
N LYS A 124 14.33 -4.04 0.80
CA LYS A 124 14.08 -5.28 1.56
C LYS A 124 13.59 -5.04 2.99
N ARG A 125 13.85 -3.87 3.58
CA ARG A 125 13.47 -3.59 4.98
C ARG A 125 12.38 -2.55 5.11
N ILE A 126 12.40 -1.49 4.29
CA ILE A 126 11.43 -0.39 4.38
C ILE A 126 10.21 -0.65 3.49
N LEU A 127 10.45 -0.99 2.21
CA LEU A 127 9.40 -1.02 1.20
C LEU A 127 8.93 -2.44 0.82
N ASN A 128 9.52 -3.48 1.41
CA ASN A 128 9.32 -4.89 1.03
C ASN A 128 7.85 -5.31 0.96
N ARG A 129 7.05 -4.86 1.93
CA ARG A 129 5.61 -5.13 1.98
C ARG A 129 4.89 -4.69 0.71
N TYR A 130 5.29 -3.56 0.14
CA TYR A 130 4.67 -2.96 -1.03
C TYR A 130 5.32 -3.41 -2.33
N PHE A 131 6.65 -3.62 -2.32
CA PHE A 131 7.40 -4.14 -3.47
C PHE A 131 6.97 -5.55 -3.88
N SER A 132 6.32 -6.32 -2.99
CA SER A 132 5.68 -7.58 -3.36
C SER A 132 4.62 -7.48 -4.47
N ALA A 133 4.13 -6.27 -4.78
CA ALA A 133 3.17 -5.99 -5.85
C ALA A 133 3.80 -5.35 -7.10
N VAL A 134 5.12 -5.09 -7.07
CA VAL A 134 5.83 -4.35 -8.11
C VAL A 134 6.58 -5.31 -9.01
N ASP A 135 6.47 -5.12 -10.32
CA ASP A 135 7.39 -5.74 -11.26
C ASP A 135 8.73 -4.99 -11.25
N ILE A 136 9.67 -5.51 -10.46
CA ILE A 136 11.00 -4.90 -10.28
C ILE A 136 11.81 -4.92 -11.58
N SER A 137 11.48 -5.78 -12.56
CA SER A 137 12.20 -5.79 -13.83
C SER A 137 11.82 -4.62 -14.75
N GLU A 138 10.64 -4.04 -14.54
CA GLU A 138 10.07 -2.96 -15.34
C GLU A 138 10.20 -1.58 -14.69
N ILE A 139 10.66 -1.50 -13.44
CA ILE A 139 10.75 -0.21 -12.74
C ILE A 139 11.95 0.60 -13.23
N SER A 140 11.70 1.85 -13.59
CA SER A 140 12.77 2.75 -14.05
C SER A 140 13.75 3.11 -12.93
N GLU A 141 15.03 3.31 -13.29
CA GLU A 141 16.08 3.76 -12.38
C GLU A 141 15.69 5.06 -11.66
N ILE A 142 15.10 6.01 -12.38
CA ILE A 142 14.60 7.27 -11.82
C ILE A 142 13.53 7.04 -10.73
N SER A 143 12.63 6.07 -10.94
CA SER A 143 11.59 5.75 -9.95
C SER A 143 12.20 5.05 -8.74
N MET A 144 13.15 4.14 -8.96
CA MET A 144 13.90 3.48 -7.88
C MET A 144 14.67 4.48 -7.03
N ASP A 145 15.41 5.40 -7.65
CA ASP A 145 16.16 6.44 -6.95
C ASP A 145 15.27 7.33 -6.10
N LYS A 146 14.09 7.70 -6.61
CA LYS A 146 13.10 8.47 -5.85
C LYS A 146 12.54 7.69 -4.66
N LEU A 147 12.33 6.38 -4.78
CA LEU A 147 11.87 5.53 -3.67
C LEU A 147 12.96 5.32 -2.61
N ILE A 148 14.21 5.20 -3.02
CA ILE A 148 15.37 5.14 -2.11
C ILE A 148 15.52 6.48 -1.38
N LYS A 149 15.44 7.60 -2.10
CA LYS A 149 15.46 8.95 -1.51
C LYS A 149 14.31 9.14 -0.53
N PHE A 150 13.10 8.73 -0.89
CA PHE A 150 11.95 8.72 0.01
C PHE A 150 12.24 7.95 1.31
N SER A 151 12.85 6.76 1.20
CA SER A 151 13.19 5.93 2.36
C SER A 151 14.19 6.63 3.30
N ARG A 152 15.17 7.34 2.74
CA ARG A 152 16.13 8.17 3.49
C ARG A 152 15.45 9.35 4.18
N GLU A 153 14.55 10.04 3.48
CA GLU A 153 13.79 11.17 4.04
C GLU A 153 12.86 10.70 5.18
N CYS A 154 12.21 9.53 5.05
CA CYS A 154 11.45 8.93 6.14
C CYS A 154 12.34 8.65 7.36
N PHE A 155 13.53 8.10 7.14
CA PHE A 155 14.50 7.84 8.20
C PHE A 155 14.89 9.13 8.92
N SER A 156 15.31 10.16 8.18
CA SER A 156 15.71 11.45 8.76
C SER A 156 14.58 12.10 9.57
N ILE A 157 13.33 12.02 9.10
CA ILE A 157 12.18 12.53 9.87
C ILE A 157 12.08 11.83 11.23
N VAL A 158 12.07 10.50 11.25
CA VAL A 158 11.90 9.73 12.50
C VAL A 158 13.13 9.88 13.41
N TRP A 159 14.32 10.03 12.84
CA TRP A 159 15.53 10.30 13.59
C TRP A 159 15.47 11.64 14.33
N GLU A 160 14.97 12.69 13.67
CA GLU A 160 14.82 14.02 14.25
C GLU A 160 13.59 14.16 15.18
N GLU A 161 12.66 13.19 15.17
CA GLU A 161 11.46 13.19 16.01
C GLU A 161 11.84 13.09 17.50
N ARG A 162 11.86 14.23 18.18
CA ARG A 162 12.32 14.30 19.58
C ARG A 162 11.29 13.90 20.63
N ASN A 163 10.02 13.61 20.28
CA ASN A 163 8.97 13.03 21.16
C ASN A 163 7.56 13.01 20.51
N GLU A 164 7.35 13.69 19.36
CA GLU A 164 6.05 13.79 18.70
C GLU A 164 6.07 13.21 17.28
N THR A 165 5.01 12.49 16.90
CA THR A 165 4.87 11.93 15.55
C THR A 165 4.61 13.02 14.51
N ASN A 166 5.55 13.24 13.60
CA ASN A 166 5.50 14.26 12.56
C ASN A 166 4.77 13.75 11.30
N THR A 167 3.48 13.44 11.46
CA THR A 167 2.61 12.98 10.35
C THR A 167 2.59 13.97 9.18
N LYS A 168 2.71 15.28 9.48
CA LYS A 168 2.74 16.33 8.44
C LYS A 168 4.00 16.23 7.57
N ALA A 169 5.15 15.89 8.13
CA ALA A 169 6.38 15.68 7.37
C ALA A 169 6.26 14.47 6.43
N PHE A 170 5.77 13.33 6.94
CA PHE A 170 5.50 12.14 6.12
C PHE A 170 4.54 12.44 4.95
N LYS A 171 3.47 13.21 5.20
CA LYS A 171 2.54 13.60 4.14
C LYS A 171 3.19 14.47 3.06
N ARG A 172 4.13 15.34 3.42
CA ARG A 172 4.85 16.19 2.43
C ARG A 172 5.69 15.37 1.46
N LEU A 173 6.16 14.19 1.88
CA LEU A 173 6.94 13.30 1.02
C LEU A 173 6.14 12.76 -0.17
N ASP A 174 4.82 12.76 -0.11
CA ASP A 174 3.97 12.29 -1.23
C ASP A 174 4.23 13.09 -2.50
N LYS A 175 4.55 14.39 -2.39
CA LYS A 175 4.89 15.24 -3.54
C LYS A 175 6.10 14.73 -4.33
N ASN A 176 7.01 14.01 -3.68
CA ASN A 176 8.22 13.48 -4.32
C ASN A 176 7.93 12.20 -5.11
N THR A 177 6.83 11.51 -4.80
CA THR A 177 6.52 10.16 -5.31
C THR A 177 5.19 10.06 -6.04
N GLU A 178 4.30 11.05 -5.94
CA GLU A 178 2.94 11.01 -6.49
C GLU A 178 2.91 10.83 -8.02
N ASN A 179 3.95 11.26 -8.72
CA ASN A 179 4.07 11.16 -10.17
C ASN A 179 4.89 9.95 -10.64
N LEU A 180 5.25 9.02 -9.73
CA LEU A 180 5.97 7.82 -10.13
C LEU A 180 5.09 6.86 -10.92
N GLU A 181 5.71 6.24 -11.93
CA GLU A 181 5.17 5.09 -12.63
C GLU A 181 5.67 3.83 -11.93
N ILE A 182 4.78 3.20 -11.16
CA ILE A 182 5.06 1.96 -10.45
C ILE A 182 4.46 0.81 -11.27
N PRO A 183 5.27 -0.05 -11.89
CA PRO A 183 4.77 -1.19 -12.65
C PRO A 183 4.22 -2.24 -11.69
N SER A 184 2.96 -2.63 -11.85
CA SER A 184 2.34 -3.70 -11.07
C SER A 184 2.65 -5.07 -11.67
N CYS A 185 2.77 -6.11 -10.84
CA CYS A 185 3.06 -7.48 -11.30
C CYS A 185 2.03 -8.00 -12.30
N SER A 186 0.78 -7.53 -12.22
CA SER A 186 -0.28 -7.87 -13.18
C SER A 186 -0.17 -7.13 -14.52
N GLY A 187 0.72 -6.14 -14.63
CA GLY A 187 0.86 -5.25 -15.79
C GLY A 187 -0.32 -4.30 -16.00
N LYS A 188 -1.30 -4.26 -15.09
CA LYS A 188 -2.51 -3.42 -15.23
C LYS A 188 -2.22 -1.95 -14.95
N ASN A 189 -1.26 -1.66 -14.07
CA ASN A 189 -0.76 -0.33 -13.78
C ASN A 189 -1.86 0.68 -13.45
N PHE A 190 -2.95 0.22 -12.82
CA PHE A 190 -4.11 1.09 -12.57
C PHE A 190 -3.76 2.21 -11.60
N ALA A 191 -3.00 1.89 -10.55
CA ALA A 191 -2.46 2.84 -9.61
C ALA A 191 -1.71 3.94 -10.33
N SER A 192 -0.74 3.62 -11.19
CA SER A 192 0.08 4.58 -11.95
C SER A 192 -0.74 5.50 -12.86
N SER A 193 -1.88 5.03 -13.36
CA SER A 193 -2.80 5.84 -14.19
C SER A 193 -3.63 6.87 -13.41
N LEU A 194 -3.60 6.86 -12.06
CA LEU A 194 -4.38 7.77 -11.22
C LEU A 194 -3.70 9.13 -11.07
N LYS A 195 -4.52 10.19 -11.07
CA LYS A 195 -4.13 11.57 -10.76
C LYS A 195 -4.65 11.95 -9.36
N PHE A 196 -3.78 12.59 -8.59
CA PHE A 196 -4.02 13.07 -7.23
C PHE A 196 -4.65 14.47 -7.22
#